data_AF-A0A9Q9MA43-F1
#
_entry.id   AF-A0A9Q9MA43-F1
#
_cell.length_a   1.000
_cell.length_b   1.000
_cell.length_c   1.000
_cell.angle_alpha   90.00
_cell.angle_beta   90.00
_cell.angle_gamma   90.00
#
_symmetry.space_group_name_H-M   'P 1'
#
loop_
_entity.id
_entity.type
_entity.pdbx_description
1 polymer ?
#
loop_
_entity_poly.entity_id
_entity_poly.type
_entity_poly.pdbx_seq_one_letter_code
_entity_poly.pdbx_strand_id
1 'polypeptide(L)'
;MLVADGLDKDLTPAGRRRLYDAIRQLSFDAHRVSLGEIELDLGKIDADLETRLQRLEALREWVDVERGEPLIKATRVPVHMVAALARGQTVAEIVEDFPSLSREQVEAAIEYAKAYPKRGRPYPSRSLKRSLADLAELGAFDEVDGAADVAGPRIIP
;
A
#
# COMPACT_ATOMS: atom_id res chain seq x y z
N MET A 1 5.97 -3.37 -16.67
CA MET A 1 4.79 -2.73 -17.30
C MET A 1 3.79 -3.85 -17.53
N LEU A 2 2.63 -3.78 -16.86
CA LEU A 2 1.64 -4.87 -16.80
C LEU A 2 1.05 -5.13 -18.19
N VAL A 3 1.11 -6.39 -18.67
CA VAL A 3 0.39 -6.81 -19.89
C VAL A 3 -1.12 -6.58 -19.74
N ALA A 4 -1.64 -6.66 -18.51
CA ALA A 4 -3.04 -6.42 -18.18
C ALA A 4 -3.48 -4.94 -18.31
N ASP A 5 -2.60 -3.97 -18.01
CA ASP A 5 -2.95 -2.54 -18.07
C ASP A 5 -3.09 -2.01 -19.50
N GLY A 6 -2.47 -2.68 -20.49
CA GLY A 6 -2.64 -2.37 -21.91
C GLY A 6 -3.99 -2.85 -22.43
N LEU A 7 -4.33 -4.12 -22.14
CA LEU A 7 -5.50 -4.79 -22.72
C LEU A 7 -6.85 -4.19 -22.29
N ASP A 8 -6.93 -3.57 -21.09
CA ASP A 8 -8.19 -3.00 -20.59
C ASP A 8 -8.72 -1.85 -21.47
N LYS A 9 -7.81 -1.08 -22.07
CA LYS A 9 -8.14 0.01 -23.00
C LYS A 9 -8.42 -0.47 -24.42
N ASP A 10 -7.89 -1.63 -24.77
CA ASP A 10 -7.92 -2.18 -26.13
C ASP A 10 -9.17 -3.06 -26.38
N LEU A 11 -9.88 -3.45 -25.32
CA LEU A 11 -11.06 -4.31 -25.41
C LEU A 11 -12.36 -3.57 -25.03
N THR A 12 -13.38 -3.75 -25.87
CA THR A 12 -14.75 -3.32 -25.54
C THR A 12 -15.29 -4.09 -24.32
N PRO A 13 -16.27 -3.56 -23.56
CA PRO A 13 -16.89 -4.29 -22.45
C PRO A 13 -17.42 -5.68 -22.84
N ALA A 14 -18.00 -5.82 -24.04
CA ALA A 14 -18.45 -7.10 -24.58
C ALA A 14 -17.31 -8.05 -24.97
N GLY A 15 -16.17 -7.51 -25.42
CA GLY A 15 -14.95 -8.27 -25.68
C GLY A 15 -14.32 -8.80 -24.39
N ARG A 16 -14.23 -7.96 -23.34
CA ARG A 16 -13.75 -8.37 -22.01
C ARG A 16 -14.59 -9.49 -21.41
N ARG A 17 -15.92 -9.39 -21.53
CA ARG A 17 -16.83 -10.42 -21.01
C ARG A 17 -16.64 -11.77 -21.72
N ARG A 18 -16.55 -11.76 -23.05
CA ARG A 18 -16.26 -12.96 -23.85
C ARG A 18 -14.91 -13.57 -23.52
N LEU A 19 -13.87 -12.75 -23.37
CA LEU A 19 -12.54 -13.21 -22.98
C LEU A 19 -12.56 -13.84 -21.59
N TYR A 20 -13.23 -13.20 -20.62
CA TYR A 20 -13.40 -13.75 -19.28
C TYR A 20 -14.10 -15.11 -19.30
N ASP A 21 -15.19 -15.23 -20.04
CA ASP A 21 -15.93 -16.50 -20.16
C ASP A 21 -15.07 -17.60 -20.81
N ALA A 22 -14.27 -17.24 -21.83
CA ALA A 22 -13.36 -18.17 -22.49
C ALA A 22 -12.22 -18.62 -21.55
N ILE A 23 -11.60 -17.70 -20.80
CA ILE A 23 -10.58 -18.03 -19.80
C ILE A 23 -11.17 -18.90 -18.68
N ARG A 24 -12.40 -18.63 -18.23
CA ARG A 24 -13.06 -19.43 -17.17
C ARG A 24 -13.33 -20.88 -17.57
N GLN A 25 -13.47 -21.14 -18.87
CA GLN A 25 -13.69 -22.49 -19.43
C GLN A 25 -12.41 -23.20 -19.82
N LEU A 26 -11.27 -22.50 -19.83
CA LEU A 26 -9.97 -23.09 -20.12
C LEU A 26 -9.57 -24.10 -19.03
N SER A 27 -8.88 -25.18 -19.43
CA SER A 27 -8.19 -26.04 -18.47
C SER A 27 -6.96 -25.35 -17.91
N PHE A 28 -6.54 -25.71 -16.70
CA PHE A 28 -5.36 -25.13 -16.04
C PHE A 28 -4.06 -25.25 -16.85
N ASP A 29 -3.97 -26.26 -17.73
CA ASP A 29 -2.78 -26.52 -18.57
C ASP A 29 -2.86 -25.84 -19.95
N ALA A 30 -3.95 -25.13 -20.24
CA ALA A 30 -4.12 -24.43 -21.50
C ALA A 30 -3.56 -23.01 -21.40
N HIS A 31 -2.55 -22.71 -22.22
CA HIS A 31 -1.93 -21.39 -22.28
C HIS A 31 -2.42 -20.56 -23.46
N ARG A 32 -3.52 -20.94 -24.11
CA ARG A 32 -4.05 -20.19 -25.26
C ARG A 32 -5.55 -20.08 -25.20
N VAL A 33 -6.05 -18.86 -25.44
CA VAL A 33 -7.49 -18.57 -25.49
C VAL A 33 -7.84 -17.84 -26.78
N SER A 34 -8.92 -18.25 -27.43
CA SER A 34 -9.41 -17.61 -28.65
C SER A 34 -10.50 -16.59 -28.33
N LEU A 35 -10.45 -15.45 -29.02
CA LEU A 35 -11.47 -14.41 -29.02
C LEU A 35 -11.86 -14.11 -30.47
N GLY A 36 -12.79 -14.89 -31.01
CA GLY A 36 -13.08 -14.88 -32.45
C GLY A 36 -11.86 -15.38 -33.24
N GLU A 37 -11.33 -14.55 -34.13
CA GLU A 37 -10.15 -14.85 -34.96
C GLU A 37 -8.80 -14.57 -34.26
N ILE A 38 -8.82 -14.00 -33.04
CA ILE A 38 -7.61 -13.65 -32.30
C ILE A 38 -7.26 -14.79 -31.34
N GLU A 39 -6.03 -15.29 -31.40
CA GLU A 39 -5.47 -16.25 -30.43
C GLU A 39 -4.54 -15.49 -29.46
N LEU A 40 -4.82 -15.57 -28.17
CA LEU A 40 -4.03 -14.95 -27.10
C LEU A 40 -3.19 -16.03 -26.42
N ASP A 41 -1.87 -15.86 -26.46
CA ASP A 41 -0.92 -16.70 -25.70
C ASP A 41 -0.79 -16.18 -24.27
N LEU A 42 -1.32 -16.96 -23.33
CA LEU A 42 -1.31 -16.73 -21.90
C LEU A 42 0.01 -17.18 -21.24
N GLY A 43 0.89 -17.94 -21.92
CA GLY A 43 2.10 -18.46 -21.29
C GLY A 43 3.04 -17.37 -20.74
N LYS A 44 3.08 -16.20 -21.39
CA LYS A 44 3.79 -15.03 -20.86
C LYS A 44 3.11 -14.42 -19.63
N ILE A 45 1.78 -14.46 -19.58
CA ILE A 45 0.99 -13.99 -18.45
C ILE A 45 1.20 -14.95 -17.27
N ASP A 46 1.19 -16.26 -17.50
CA ASP A 46 1.39 -17.27 -16.46
C ASP A 46 2.77 -17.16 -15.81
N ALA A 47 3.82 -16.99 -16.59
CA ALA A 47 5.17 -16.78 -16.05
C ALA A 47 5.29 -15.50 -15.20
N ASP A 48 4.63 -14.42 -15.63
CA ASP A 48 4.57 -13.15 -14.89
C ASP A 48 3.71 -13.27 -13.63
N LEU A 49 2.60 -14.02 -13.67
CA LEU A 49 1.77 -14.33 -12.51
C LEU A 49 2.53 -15.17 -11.49
N GLU A 50 3.24 -16.22 -11.92
CA GLU A 50 4.08 -17.06 -11.06
C GLU A 50 5.11 -16.20 -10.32
N THR A 51 5.83 -15.34 -11.05
CA THR A 51 6.81 -14.41 -10.48
C THR A 51 6.17 -13.50 -9.42
N ARG A 52 4.96 -12.99 -9.68
CA ARG A 52 4.24 -12.11 -8.74
C ARG A 52 3.74 -12.88 -7.53
N LEU A 53 3.25 -14.10 -7.69
CA LEU A 53 2.78 -14.94 -6.60
C LEU A 53 3.93 -15.28 -5.65
N GLN A 54 5.07 -15.71 -6.19
CA GLN A 54 6.28 -15.97 -5.39
C GLN A 54 6.71 -14.73 -4.61
N ARG A 55 6.64 -13.55 -5.24
CA ARG A 55 6.94 -12.29 -4.56
C ARG A 55 5.95 -11.99 -3.44
N LEU A 56 4.65 -12.19 -3.66
CA LEU A 56 3.63 -12.01 -2.62
C LEU A 56 3.80 -12.99 -1.46
N GLU A 57 4.18 -14.22 -1.73
CA GLU A 57 4.47 -15.22 -0.69
C GLU A 57 5.68 -14.81 0.15
N ALA A 58 6.77 -14.39 -0.50
CA ALA A 58 7.94 -13.87 0.19
C ALA A 58 7.60 -12.65 1.08
N LEU A 59 6.73 -11.74 0.61
CA LEU A 59 6.29 -10.60 1.41
C LEU A 59 5.49 -11.02 2.66
N ARG A 60 4.68 -12.08 2.57
CA ARG A 60 3.93 -12.60 3.72
C ARG A 60 4.84 -13.13 4.82
N GLU A 61 6.07 -13.53 4.49
CA GLU A 61 7.04 -13.96 5.50
C GLU A 61 7.47 -12.82 6.42
N TRP A 62 7.21 -11.56 6.08
CA TRP A 62 7.58 -10.40 6.89
C TRP A 62 6.40 -9.80 7.67
N VAL A 63 5.22 -10.42 7.59
CA VAL A 63 4.00 -9.88 8.17
C VAL A 63 3.39 -10.86 9.18
N ASP A 64 3.16 -10.37 10.40
CA ASP A 64 2.34 -11.04 11.41
C ASP A 64 0.99 -10.33 11.52
N VAL A 65 -0.10 -11.08 11.65
CA VAL A 65 -1.44 -10.50 11.77
C VAL A 65 -1.92 -10.61 13.21
N GLU A 66 -2.06 -9.47 13.88
CA GLU A 66 -2.59 -9.37 15.23
C GLU A 66 -3.91 -8.60 15.23
N ARG A 67 -4.99 -9.21 15.74
CA ARG A 67 -6.33 -8.58 15.84
C ARG A 67 -6.83 -7.97 14.51
N GLY A 68 -6.40 -8.52 13.38
CA GLY A 68 -6.79 -8.05 12.05
C GLY A 68 -5.94 -6.91 11.49
N GLU A 69 -4.90 -6.45 12.21
CA GLU A 69 -3.91 -5.49 11.69
C GLU A 69 -2.63 -6.25 11.28
N PRO A 70 -2.16 -6.09 10.03
CA PRO A 70 -0.87 -6.62 9.61
C PRO A 70 0.27 -5.76 10.18
N LEU A 71 1.15 -6.39 10.94
CA LEU A 71 2.33 -5.83 11.57
C LEU A 71 3.59 -6.37 10.91
N ILE A 72 4.62 -5.54 10.80
CA ILE A 72 5.94 -5.97 10.32
C ILE A 72 6.58 -6.86 11.40
N LYS A 73 7.01 -8.07 11.04
CA LYS A 73 7.61 -9.04 11.97
C LYS A 73 8.75 -8.46 12.79
N ALA A 74 8.85 -8.93 14.03
CA ALA A 74 9.79 -8.42 15.04
C ALA A 74 9.62 -6.93 15.38
N THR A 75 8.53 -6.31 14.95
CA THR A 75 8.17 -4.94 15.29
C THR A 75 6.69 -4.86 15.65
N ARG A 76 6.26 -3.74 16.24
CA ARG A 76 4.83 -3.44 16.43
C ARG A 76 4.34 -2.39 15.43
N VAL A 77 5.04 -2.25 14.32
CA VAL A 77 4.78 -1.22 13.30
C VAL A 77 3.77 -1.78 12.28
N PRO A 78 2.61 -1.13 12.09
CA PRO A 78 1.64 -1.57 11.09
C PRO A 78 2.16 -1.42 9.66
N VAL A 79 2.00 -2.46 8.85
CA VAL A 79 2.41 -2.50 7.44
C VAL A 79 1.78 -1.36 6.65
N HIS A 80 0.48 -1.16 6.84
CA HIS A 80 -0.26 -0.12 6.12
C HIS A 80 0.10 1.30 6.57
N MET A 81 0.63 1.48 7.77
CA MET A 81 1.11 2.79 8.22
C MET A 81 2.37 3.16 7.45
N VAL A 82 3.33 2.25 7.35
CA VAL A 82 4.56 2.44 6.57
C VAL A 82 4.24 2.74 5.11
N ALA A 83 3.31 2.00 4.50
CA ALA A 83 2.87 2.25 3.14
C ALA A 83 2.17 3.60 2.95
N ALA A 84 1.47 4.11 3.97
CA ALA A 84 0.86 5.44 3.92
C ALA A 84 1.93 6.54 4.01
N LEU A 85 2.91 6.39 4.91
CA LEU A 85 4.05 7.31 5.05
C LEU A 85 4.85 7.43 3.76
N ALA A 86 5.03 6.33 3.03
CA ALA A 86 5.76 6.30 1.76
C ALA A 86 5.15 7.18 0.65
N ARG A 87 3.94 7.70 0.85
CA ARG A 87 3.31 8.67 -0.07
C ARG A 87 3.82 10.09 0.12
N GLY A 88 4.33 10.42 1.31
CA GLY A 88 4.80 11.76 1.68
C GLY A 88 6.23 11.80 2.22
N GLN A 89 6.87 10.64 2.38
CA GLN A 89 8.22 10.47 2.91
C GLN A 89 8.98 9.46 2.07
N THR A 90 10.29 9.67 1.92
CA THR A 90 11.19 8.71 1.31
C THR A 90 11.44 7.51 2.23
N VAL A 91 11.90 6.40 1.66
CA VAL A 91 12.27 5.21 2.44
C VAL A 91 13.33 5.52 3.50
N ALA A 92 14.31 6.37 3.17
CA ALA A 92 15.36 6.77 4.11
C ALA A 92 14.79 7.54 5.31
N GLU A 93 13.88 8.49 5.05
CA GLU A 93 13.20 9.26 6.10
C GLU A 93 12.32 8.38 6.99
N ILE A 94 11.67 7.36 6.41
CA ILE A 94 10.87 6.40 7.19
C ILE A 94 11.77 5.56 8.11
N VAL A 95 12.92 5.08 7.62
CA VAL A 95 13.88 4.34 8.46
C VAL A 95 14.46 5.24 9.56
N GLU A 96 14.72 6.51 9.26
CA GLU A 96 15.15 7.50 10.27
C GLU A 96 14.07 7.74 11.36
N ASP A 97 12.80 7.75 10.96
CA ASP A 97 11.68 7.90 11.89
C ASP A 97 11.40 6.62 12.69
N PHE A 98 11.69 5.45 12.10
CA PHE A 98 11.47 4.13 12.70
C PHE A 98 12.74 3.26 12.60
N PRO A 99 13.73 3.46 13.49
CA PRO A 99 15.02 2.75 13.44
C PRO A 99 14.92 1.23 13.64
N SER A 100 13.77 0.72 14.09
CA SER A 100 13.49 -0.71 14.17
C SER A 100 13.18 -1.36 12.81
N LEU A 101 13.04 -0.57 11.75
CA LEU A 101 12.76 -1.04 10.40
C LEU A 101 14.01 -1.06 9.54
N SER A 102 14.17 -2.12 8.75
CA SER A 102 15.12 -2.12 7.64
C SER A 102 14.51 -1.48 6.38
N ARG A 103 15.36 -1.09 5.44
CA ARG A 103 14.93 -0.60 4.12
C ARG A 103 14.06 -1.65 3.41
N GLU A 104 14.47 -2.90 3.46
CA GLU A 104 13.79 -4.03 2.83
C GLU A 104 12.40 -4.22 3.44
N GLN A 105 12.26 -4.08 4.76
CA GLN A 105 10.96 -4.15 5.43
C GLN A 105 10.02 -2.99 5.01
N VAL A 106 10.56 -1.79 4.81
CA VAL A 106 9.78 -0.64 4.33
C VAL A 106 9.30 -0.88 2.89
N GLU A 107 10.19 -1.33 2.01
CA GLU A 107 9.87 -1.64 0.62
C GLU A 107 8.84 -2.78 0.53
N ALA A 108 9.04 -3.83 1.33
CA ALA A 108 8.10 -4.93 1.45
C ALA A 108 6.72 -4.49 1.93
N ALA A 109 6.66 -3.58 2.92
CA ALA A 109 5.41 -3.04 3.43
C ALA A 109 4.63 -2.25 2.36
N ILE A 110 5.36 -1.47 1.55
CA ILE A 110 4.77 -0.72 0.43
C ILE A 110 4.18 -1.67 -0.61
N GLU A 111 4.90 -2.73 -0.96
CA GLU A 111 4.43 -3.71 -1.94
C GLU A 111 3.24 -4.53 -1.40
N TYR A 112 3.32 -4.97 -0.15
CA TYR A 112 2.22 -5.67 0.53
C TYR A 112 0.93 -4.84 0.51
N ALA A 113 1.00 -3.55 0.82
CA ALA A 113 -0.18 -2.68 0.85
C ALA A 113 -0.84 -2.45 -0.53
N LYS A 114 -0.11 -2.67 -1.63
CA LYS A 114 -0.70 -2.65 -2.99
C LYS A 114 -1.55 -3.90 -3.24
N ALA A 115 -1.06 -5.05 -2.80
CA ALA A 115 -1.76 -6.33 -2.95
C ALA A 115 -2.92 -6.49 -1.97
N TYR A 116 -2.75 -5.97 -0.75
CA TYR A 116 -3.74 -6.01 0.33
C TYR A 116 -4.05 -4.59 0.80
N PRO A 117 -4.98 -3.86 0.15
CA PRO A 117 -5.31 -2.50 0.57
C PRO A 117 -5.91 -2.45 1.98
N LYS A 118 -5.50 -1.45 2.79
CA LYS A 118 -6.08 -1.25 4.13
C LYS A 118 -7.59 -1.01 4.03
N ARG A 119 -8.35 -1.67 4.89
CA ARG A 119 -9.79 -1.44 5.06
C ARG A 119 -10.04 -0.33 6.08
N GLY A 120 -11.04 0.51 5.84
CA GLY A 120 -11.46 1.56 6.77
C GLY A 120 -10.60 2.83 6.69
N ARG A 121 -10.40 3.49 7.84
CA ARG A 121 -9.70 4.78 7.90
C ARG A 121 -8.23 4.62 7.48
N PRO A 122 -7.73 5.40 6.51
CA PRO A 122 -6.32 5.38 6.13
C PRO A 122 -5.43 6.00 7.22
N TYR A 123 -4.17 5.55 7.27
CA TYR A 123 -3.15 6.20 8.07
C TYR A 123 -2.73 7.55 7.45
N PRO A 124 -2.21 8.49 8.26
CA PRO A 124 -1.63 9.72 7.74
C PRO A 124 -0.41 9.45 6.86
N SER A 125 -0.15 10.34 5.91
CA SER A 125 1.01 10.27 5.02
C SER A 125 2.29 10.88 5.58
N ARG A 126 2.25 11.36 6.83
CA ARG A 126 3.37 11.99 7.53
C ARG A 126 3.48 11.43 8.95
N SER A 127 4.70 11.18 9.41
CA SER A 127 4.96 10.60 10.71
C SER A 127 4.70 11.62 11.80
N LEU A 128 4.36 11.15 13.00
CA LEU A 128 4.15 12.06 14.14
C LEU A 128 5.41 12.89 14.43
N LYS A 129 6.60 12.27 14.36
CA LYS A 129 7.89 12.94 14.56
C LYS A 129 8.04 14.13 13.61
N ARG A 130 7.76 13.95 12.32
CA ARG A 130 7.88 15.02 11.33
C ARG A 130 6.75 16.04 11.42
N SER A 131 5.52 15.62 11.66
CA SER A 131 4.41 16.55 11.89
C SER A 131 4.65 17.44 13.11
N LEU A 132 5.23 16.92 14.19
CA LEU A 132 5.62 17.71 15.35
C LEU A 132 6.78 18.67 15.04
N ALA A 133 7.76 18.23 14.24
CA ALA A 133 8.85 19.08 13.80
C ALA A 133 8.33 20.27 12.96
N ASP A 134 7.44 20.02 12.01
CA ASP A 134 6.81 21.09 11.21
C ASP A 134 6.05 22.09 12.09
N LEU A 135 5.31 21.60 13.10
CA LEU A 135 4.58 22.46 14.04
C LEU A 135 5.54 23.32 14.87
N ALA A 136 6.66 22.76 15.31
CA ALA A 136 7.69 23.51 16.01
C ALA A 136 8.30 24.60 15.12
N GLU A 137 8.58 24.30 13.85
CA GLU A 137 9.05 25.29 12.87
C GLU A 137 8.04 26.42 12.61
N LEU A 138 6.74 26.13 12.75
CA LEU A 138 5.66 27.11 12.65
C LEU A 138 5.46 27.93 13.94
N GLY A 139 6.30 27.76 14.96
CA GLY A 139 6.21 28.46 16.23
C GLY A 139 5.01 28.01 17.09
N ALA A 140 4.43 26.82 16.82
CA ALA A 140 3.28 26.33 17.56
C ALA A 140 3.56 26.10 19.06
N PHE A 141 4.85 26.03 19.43
CA PHE A 141 5.32 25.85 20.80
C PHE A 141 6.11 27.06 21.32
N ASP A 142 6.16 28.17 20.58
CA ASP A 142 6.81 29.39 21.07
C ASP A 142 5.96 29.98 22.20
N GLU A 143 6.61 30.43 23.28
CA GLU A 143 5.91 31.19 24.31
C GLU A 143 5.38 32.48 23.69
N VAL A 144 4.07 32.69 23.80
CA VAL A 144 3.48 33.98 23.43
C VAL A 144 3.96 34.98 24.47
N ASP A 145 5.04 35.69 24.16
CA ASP A 145 5.48 36.87 24.92
C ASP A 145 4.39 37.95 24.81
N GLY A 146 3.39 37.81 25.67
CA GLY A 146 2.20 38.64 25.69
C GLY A 146 1.34 38.21 26.86
N ALA A 147 1.29 39.07 27.87
CA ALA A 147 0.38 38.97 29.00
C ALA A 147 -1.09 38.96 28.52
N ALA A 148 -1.55 37.83 28.03
CA ALA A 148 -2.96 37.53 27.88
C ALA A 148 -3.37 36.79 29.15
N ASP A 149 -4.01 37.56 30.03
CA ASP A 149 -4.81 37.08 31.16
C ASP A 149 -5.42 35.71 30.85
N VAL A 150 -4.88 34.68 31.50
CA VAL A 150 -5.41 33.32 31.43
C VAL A 150 -6.75 33.37 32.13
N ALA A 151 -7.81 33.67 31.36
CA ALA A 151 -9.17 33.64 31.84
C ALA A 151 -9.39 32.31 32.55
N GLY A 152 -9.57 32.38 33.87
CA GLY A 152 -9.75 31.23 34.75
C GLY A 152 -10.88 30.32 34.26
N PRO A 153 -10.99 29.09 34.83
CA PRO A 153 -11.90 28.08 34.33
C PRO A 153 -13.31 28.65 34.16
N ARG A 154 -13.79 28.67 32.90
CA ARG A 154 -15.16 29.09 32.59
C ARG A 154 -16.10 28.08 33.22
N ILE A 155 -16.76 28.48 34.30
CA ILE A 155 -17.85 27.71 34.89
C ILE A 155 -18.98 27.73 33.86
N ILE A 156 -19.30 26.55 33.33
CA ILE A 156 -20.42 26.35 32.41
C ILE A 156 -21.70 26.32 33.27
N PRO A 157 -22.71 27.17 32.97
CA PRO A 157 -23.99 27.17 33.69
C PRO A 157 -24.84 25.94 33.39
#